data_AF-A0A0A9CV21-F1
#
_entry.id   AF-A0A0A9CV21-F1
#
_cell.length_a   1.000
_cell.length_b   1.000
_cell.length_c   1.000
_cell.angle_alpha   90.00
_cell.angle_beta   90.00
_cell.angle_gamma   90.00
#
_symmetry.space_group_name_H-M   'P 1'
#
loop_
_entity.id
_entity.type
_entity.pdbx_description
1 polymer ?
#
loop_
_entity_poly.entity_id
_entity_poly.type
_entity_poly.pdbx_seq_one_letter_code
_entity_poly.pdbx_strand_id
1 'polypeptide(L)'
;MYTLTAQVQVLVEVPKLLLHRLFPNVRYSIWIDGKLKLVRDPYLVLERFLWRKNVSFAISRHYKRFDVFEEAEANKAGGKYDNVSIDYQIEFYRREGLTHYSSAKLPITSDVPEGCVIIREHIPITNLLTCLWFNEVDHFTSRDQLSFSMVRDKIRARINWTADMFLDCERRDFVVQTYHRELLEQRQRSQPPPRPPVVRVQPRKMLPDNAAKEPAKSSGTKKLPAKRTRDRKSNSKRTHRSKVSGGKESIQL
;
A
#
# COMPACT_ATOMS: atom_id res chain seq x y z
N MET A 1 10.95 -12.99 25.60
CA MET A 1 10.34 -12.28 24.46
C MET A 1 11.27 -12.17 23.25
N TYR A 2 12.57 -11.92 23.42
CA TYR A 2 13.54 -11.85 22.29
C TYR A 2 13.55 -13.08 21.36
N THR A 3 13.47 -14.29 21.91
CA THR A 3 13.51 -15.54 21.12
C THR A 3 12.33 -15.66 20.15
N LEU A 4 11.14 -15.24 20.56
CA LEU A 4 9.93 -15.34 19.73
C LEU A 4 9.98 -14.32 18.58
N THR A 5 10.40 -13.08 18.85
CA THR A 5 10.53 -12.03 17.84
C THR A 5 11.62 -12.38 16.82
N ALA A 6 12.77 -12.89 17.29
CA ALA A 6 13.83 -13.38 16.43
C ALA A 6 13.36 -14.58 15.58
N GLN A 7 12.67 -15.56 16.16
CA GLN A 7 12.11 -16.70 15.42
C GLN A 7 11.10 -16.27 14.35
N VAL A 8 10.19 -15.35 14.66
CA VAL A 8 9.20 -14.83 13.69
C VAL A 8 9.89 -14.06 12.56
N GLN A 9 10.94 -13.30 12.86
CA GLN A 9 11.72 -12.59 11.86
C GLN A 9 12.45 -13.56 10.91
N VAL A 10 13.14 -14.58 11.45
CA VAL A 10 13.77 -15.62 10.61
C VAL A 10 12.74 -16.33 9.73
N LEU A 11 11.54 -16.62 10.25
CA LEU A 11 10.47 -17.26 9.48
C LEU A 11 10.00 -16.46 8.27
N VAL A 12 10.07 -15.12 8.30
CA VAL A 12 9.68 -14.27 7.17
C VAL A 12 10.83 -14.05 6.20
N GLU A 13 12.05 -13.82 6.70
CA GLU A 13 13.20 -13.48 5.86
C GLU A 13 13.72 -14.66 5.04
N VAL A 14 13.64 -15.90 5.57
CA VAL A 14 14.06 -17.11 4.85
C VAL A 14 13.26 -17.33 3.55
N PRO A 15 11.91 -17.43 3.56
CA PRO A 15 11.16 -17.62 2.33
C PRO A 15 11.20 -16.39 1.39
N LYS A 16 11.43 -15.19 1.93
CA LYS A 16 11.56 -13.96 1.15
C LYS A 16 12.87 -13.89 0.36
N LEU A 17 14.00 -14.07 1.04
CA LEU A 17 15.32 -13.84 0.45
C LEU A 17 15.94 -15.16 -0.06
N LEU A 18 15.79 -16.25 0.70
CA LEU A 18 16.44 -17.54 0.44
C LEU A 18 15.53 -18.58 -0.23
N LEU A 19 14.45 -18.17 -0.91
CA LEU A 19 13.52 -19.09 -1.60
C LEU A 19 14.21 -20.13 -2.49
N HIS A 20 15.30 -19.76 -3.17
CA HIS A 20 16.06 -20.68 -4.03
C HIS A 20 16.70 -21.84 -3.29
N ARG A 21 16.91 -21.73 -1.96
CA ARG A 21 17.39 -22.82 -1.11
C ARG A 21 16.25 -23.76 -0.70
N LEU A 22 15.03 -23.23 -0.58
CA LEU A 22 13.83 -24.03 -0.26
C LEU A 22 13.31 -24.79 -1.48
N PHE A 23 13.42 -24.18 -2.66
CA PHE A 23 12.94 -24.75 -3.93
C PHE A 23 14.07 -24.72 -4.97
N PRO A 24 14.99 -25.70 -4.99
CA PRO A 24 16.18 -25.68 -5.86
C PRO A 24 15.88 -25.57 -7.37
N ASN A 25 14.71 -26.02 -7.80
CA ASN A 25 14.28 -26.03 -9.20
C ASN A 25 13.44 -24.80 -9.58
N VAL A 26 13.30 -23.81 -8.69
CA VAL A 26 12.53 -22.59 -8.96
C VAL A 26 13.24 -21.74 -10.00
N ARG A 27 12.52 -21.32 -11.04
CA ARG A 27 13.07 -20.46 -12.11
C ARG A 27 12.65 -19.00 -11.96
N TYR A 28 11.42 -18.76 -11.52
CA TYR A 28 10.89 -17.44 -11.23
C TYR A 28 10.13 -17.45 -9.90
N SER A 29 10.14 -16.33 -9.19
CA SER A 29 9.38 -16.14 -7.95
C SER A 29 8.79 -14.74 -7.86
N ILE A 30 7.61 -14.66 -7.25
CA ILE A 30 6.97 -13.40 -6.85
C ILE A 30 6.74 -13.48 -5.35
N TRP A 31 7.51 -12.73 -4.57
CA TRP A 31 7.28 -12.54 -3.15
C TRP A 31 6.24 -11.44 -2.94
N ILE A 32 5.28 -11.68 -2.05
CA ILE A 32 4.23 -10.73 -1.68
C ILE A 32 4.08 -10.78 -0.16
N ASP A 33 4.15 -9.63 0.50
CA ASP A 33 3.91 -9.48 1.94
C ASP A 33 2.54 -10.04 2.34
N GLY A 34 2.46 -10.71 3.50
CA GLY A 34 1.23 -11.36 3.97
C GLY A 34 0.02 -10.44 4.14
N LYS A 35 0.21 -9.12 4.23
CA LYS A 35 -0.88 -8.12 4.25
C LYS A 35 -1.43 -7.78 2.87
N LEU A 36 -0.88 -8.37 1.82
CA LEU A 36 -1.17 -8.06 0.44
C LEU A 36 -1.69 -9.28 -0.32
N LYS A 37 -2.45 -9.03 -1.40
CA LYS A 37 -3.00 -10.07 -2.28
C LYS A 37 -2.73 -9.74 -3.74
N LEU A 38 -2.22 -10.74 -4.46
CA LEU A 38 -2.09 -10.70 -5.92
C LEU A 38 -3.48 -10.72 -6.58
N VAL A 39 -3.73 -9.77 -7.48
CA VAL A 39 -5.02 -9.63 -8.20
C VAL A 39 -4.88 -9.68 -9.72
N ARG A 40 -3.68 -10.00 -10.21
CA ARG A 40 -3.38 -10.18 -11.64
C ARG A 40 -2.70 -11.52 -11.87
N ASP A 41 -2.77 -11.98 -13.11
CA ASP A 41 -2.06 -13.18 -13.55
C ASP A 41 -0.54 -13.02 -13.28
N PRO A 42 0.10 -13.96 -12.56
CA PRO A 42 1.53 -13.90 -12.29
C PRO A 42 2.39 -13.88 -13.56
N TYR A 43 1.95 -14.47 -14.67
CA TYR A 43 2.67 -14.42 -15.95
C TYR A 43 2.71 -12.99 -16.52
N LEU A 44 1.61 -12.23 -16.41
CA LEU A 44 1.59 -10.82 -16.84
C LEU A 44 2.51 -9.94 -15.98
N VAL A 45 2.66 -10.29 -14.69
CA VAL A 45 3.60 -9.62 -13.78
C VAL A 45 5.04 -9.91 -14.21
N LEU A 46 5.39 -11.18 -14.47
CA LEU A 46 6.71 -11.55 -14.98
C LEU A 46 7.02 -10.90 -16.33
N GLU A 47 6.06 -10.91 -17.25
CA GLU A 47 6.18 -10.31 -18.57
C GLU A 47 6.47 -8.81 -18.47
N ARG A 48 5.67 -8.07 -17.68
CA ARG A 48 5.79 -6.62 -17.55
C ARG A 48 7.08 -6.18 -16.86
N PHE A 49 7.46 -6.83 -15.77
CA PHE A 49 8.53 -6.34 -14.90
C PHE A 49 9.89 -6.99 -15.14
N LEU A 50 9.95 -8.20 -15.71
CA LEU A 50 11.20 -8.88 -16.05
C LEU A 50 11.42 -8.92 -17.56
N TRP A 51 10.56 -9.63 -18.30
CA TRP A 51 10.85 -10.01 -19.68
C TRP A 51 10.88 -8.83 -20.65
N ARG A 52 9.89 -7.94 -20.61
CA ARG A 52 9.86 -6.75 -21.49
C ARG A 52 10.98 -5.76 -21.19
N LYS A 53 11.46 -5.73 -19.95
CA LYS A 53 12.57 -4.87 -19.50
C LYS A 53 13.94 -5.54 -19.66
N ASN A 54 13.98 -6.84 -19.97
CA ASN A 54 15.19 -7.65 -20.01
C ASN A 54 16.02 -7.56 -18.72
N VAL A 55 15.34 -7.69 -17.57
CA VAL A 55 15.97 -7.68 -16.23
C VAL A 55 15.61 -8.96 -15.48
N SER A 56 16.49 -9.39 -14.57
CA SER A 56 16.30 -10.61 -13.78
C SER A 56 15.81 -10.37 -12.34
N PHE A 57 15.74 -9.12 -11.91
CA PHE A 57 15.26 -8.75 -10.57
C PHE A 57 14.54 -7.41 -10.62
N ALA A 58 13.33 -7.38 -10.08
CA ALA A 58 12.52 -6.18 -9.96
C ALA A 58 11.92 -6.10 -8.55
N ILE A 59 11.96 -4.92 -7.94
CA ILE A 59 11.46 -4.68 -6.60
C ILE A 59 10.68 -3.37 -6.55
N SER A 60 9.62 -3.31 -5.74
CA SER A 60 8.91 -2.05 -5.58
C SER A 60 9.80 -1.00 -4.94
N ARG A 61 9.72 0.24 -5.42
CA ARG A 61 10.37 1.40 -4.83
C ARG A 61 9.53 1.95 -3.70
N HIS A 62 10.17 2.33 -2.59
CA HIS A 62 9.47 3.01 -1.52
C HIS A 62 8.89 4.35 -2.02
N TYR A 63 7.65 4.65 -1.63
CA TYR A 63 6.84 5.69 -2.28
C TYR A 63 7.23 7.12 -1.92
N LYS A 64 7.92 7.33 -0.80
CA LYS A 64 8.22 8.66 -0.24
C LYS A 64 9.71 8.93 -0.04
N ARG A 65 10.42 7.97 0.54
CA ARG A 65 11.85 8.08 0.90
C ARG A 65 12.67 7.33 -0.12
N PHE A 66 13.78 7.94 -0.54
CA PHE A 66 14.63 7.40 -1.60
C PHE A 66 16.07 7.18 -1.15
N ASP A 67 16.47 7.82 -0.07
CA ASP A 67 17.79 7.74 0.52
C ASP A 67 17.77 6.90 1.80
N VAL A 68 18.78 6.05 1.95
CA VAL A 68 18.91 5.10 3.05
C VAL A 68 19.12 5.79 4.40
N PHE A 69 19.81 6.93 4.40
CA PHE A 69 20.03 7.71 5.62
C PHE A 69 18.73 8.36 6.11
N GLU A 70 17.92 8.88 5.18
CA GLU A 70 16.57 9.37 5.51
C GLU A 70 15.64 8.24 5.99
N GLU A 71 15.75 7.05 5.39
CA GLU A 71 15.01 5.86 5.84
C GLU A 71 15.40 5.46 7.27
N ALA A 72 16.69 5.52 7.62
CA ALA A 72 17.16 5.24 8.97
C ALA A 72 16.54 6.18 10.01
N GLU A 73 16.57 7.49 9.76
CA GLU A 73 15.93 8.48 10.63
C GLU A 73 14.42 8.23 10.76
N ALA A 74 13.76 7.86 9.66
CA ALA A 74 12.33 7.52 9.70
C ALA A 74 12.04 6.25 10.50
N ASN A 75 12.92 5.23 10.47
CA ASN A 75 12.78 4.03 11.29
C ASN A 75 12.96 4.34 12.78
N LYS A 76 13.91 5.21 13.14
CA LYS A 76 14.12 5.69 14.51
C LYS A 76 12.92 6.49 15.01
N ALA A 77 12.49 7.49 14.24
CA ALA A 77 11.32 8.31 14.59
C ALA A 77 10.03 7.47 14.71
N GLY A 78 9.91 6.41 13.90
CA GLY A 78 8.79 5.48 13.94
C GLY A 78 8.89 4.37 14.99
N GLY A 79 9.96 4.32 15.79
CA GLY A 79 10.21 3.28 16.80
C GLY A 79 10.20 1.86 16.22
N LYS A 80 10.69 1.69 14.98
CA LYS A 80 10.62 0.41 14.25
C LYS A 80 11.68 -0.59 14.69
N TYR A 81 12.78 -0.10 15.23
CA TYR A 81 13.87 -0.89 15.77
C TYR A 81 14.60 -0.05 16.83
N ASP A 82 15.50 -0.67 17.60
CA ASP A 82 16.35 0.05 18.53
C ASP A 82 17.23 1.08 17.80
N ASN A 83 17.25 2.31 18.31
CA ASN A 83 17.94 3.43 17.67
C ASN A 83 19.45 3.23 17.63
N VAL A 84 20.04 2.70 18.71
CA VAL A 84 21.49 2.45 18.80
C VAL A 84 21.92 1.42 17.75
N SER A 85 21.12 0.38 17.56
CA SER A 85 21.35 -0.65 16.54
C SER A 85 21.26 -0.08 15.11
N ILE A 86 20.29 0.80 14.84
CA ILE A 86 20.19 1.48 13.54
C ILE A 86 21.41 2.38 13.31
N ASP A 87 21.80 3.18 14.30
CA ASP A 87 22.93 4.10 14.18
C ASP A 87 24.24 3.33 13.93
N TYR A 88 24.44 2.21 14.63
CA TYR A 88 25.58 1.31 14.39
C TYR A 88 25.61 0.76 12.96
N GLN A 89 24.48 0.26 12.46
CA GLN A 89 24.38 -0.25 11.09
C GLN A 89 24.70 0.82 10.05
N ILE A 90 24.14 2.02 10.19
CA ILE A 90 24.36 3.13 9.25
C ILE A 90 25.79 3.64 9.29
N GLU A 91 26.40 3.73 10.47
CA GLU A 91 27.80 4.13 10.61
C GLU A 91 28.75 3.07 10.04
N PHE A 92 28.44 1.78 10.22
CA PHE A 92 29.16 0.72 9.54
C PHE A 92 29.07 0.87 8.01
N TYR A 93 27.87 1.09 7.47
CA TYR A 93 27.69 1.28 6.04
C TYR A 93 28.37 2.52 5.48
N ARG A 94 28.39 3.63 6.21
CA ARG A 94 29.14 4.83 5.84
C ARG A 94 30.63 4.53 5.69
N ARG A 95 31.22 3.79 6.64
CA ARG A 95 32.63 3.38 6.59
C ARG A 95 32.93 2.41 5.45
N GLU A 96 31.97 1.57 5.10
CA GLU A 96 32.04 0.67 3.93
C GLU A 96 31.86 1.40 2.58
N GLY A 97 31.62 2.71 2.59
CA GLY A 97 31.51 3.55 1.39
C GLY A 97 30.08 3.81 0.91
N LEU A 98 29.06 3.56 1.73
CA LEU A 98 27.69 3.96 1.39
C LEU A 98 27.59 5.49 1.36
N THR A 99 27.14 6.01 0.24
CA THR A 99 26.90 7.44 0.02
C THR A 99 25.41 7.71 -0.11
N HIS A 100 25.00 8.95 0.17
CA HIS A 100 23.62 9.39 -0.04
C HIS A 100 23.16 9.07 -1.47
N TYR A 101 21.87 8.78 -1.60
CA TYR A 101 21.27 8.62 -2.93
C TYR A 101 21.48 9.88 -3.79
N SER A 102 21.83 9.68 -5.06
CA SER A 102 21.95 10.75 -6.06
C SER A 102 21.68 10.21 -7.46
N SER A 103 21.48 11.11 -8.43
CA SER A 103 21.29 10.75 -9.84
C SER A 103 22.47 10.01 -10.46
N ALA A 104 23.66 10.07 -9.85
CA ALA A 104 24.81 9.26 -10.27
C ALA A 104 24.56 7.75 -10.13
N LYS A 105 23.59 7.33 -9.31
CA LYS A 105 23.21 5.92 -9.10
C LYS A 105 22.24 5.38 -10.16
N LEU A 106 21.85 6.18 -11.16
CA LEU A 106 21.06 5.69 -12.29
C LEU A 106 21.73 4.47 -12.97
N PRO A 107 20.95 3.51 -13.51
CA PRO A 107 19.51 3.58 -13.77
C PRO A 107 18.61 3.29 -12.55
N ILE A 108 19.17 2.94 -11.39
CA ILE A 108 18.38 2.75 -10.17
C ILE A 108 17.96 4.10 -9.59
N THR A 109 16.67 4.21 -9.28
CA THR A 109 16.01 5.47 -8.92
C THR A 109 15.84 5.67 -7.40
N SER A 110 16.38 4.76 -6.58
CA SER A 110 16.33 4.84 -5.12
C SER A 110 17.27 3.85 -4.43
N ASP A 111 17.69 4.17 -3.21
CA ASP A 111 18.35 3.26 -2.28
C ASP A 111 17.38 2.45 -1.42
N VAL A 112 16.11 2.85 -1.38
CA VAL A 112 15.11 2.35 -0.43
C VAL A 112 14.06 1.53 -1.18
N PRO A 113 14.13 0.18 -1.12
CA PRO A 113 13.06 -0.64 -1.64
C PRO A 113 11.85 -0.61 -0.72
N GLU A 114 10.70 -0.92 -1.29
CA GLU A 114 9.56 -1.43 -0.56
C GLU A 114 9.61 -2.96 -0.66
N GLY A 115 10.06 -3.64 0.41
CA GLY A 115 10.23 -5.09 0.45
C GLY A 115 8.94 -5.92 0.40
N CYS A 116 7.80 -5.28 0.17
CA CYS A 116 6.49 -5.93 0.16
C CYS A 116 6.19 -6.69 -1.13
N VAL A 117 6.91 -6.39 -2.23
CA VAL A 117 6.82 -7.14 -3.49
C VAL A 117 8.20 -7.27 -4.12
N ILE A 118 8.63 -8.50 -4.38
CA ILE A 118 9.89 -8.82 -5.08
C ILE A 118 9.57 -9.78 -6.22
N ILE A 119 10.00 -9.45 -7.44
CA ILE A 119 9.83 -10.26 -8.63
C ILE A 119 11.23 -10.66 -9.09
N ARG A 120 11.49 -11.96 -9.19
CA ARG A 120 12.85 -12.47 -9.40
C ARG A 120 12.87 -13.63 -10.38
N GLU A 121 13.79 -13.59 -11.31
CA GLU A 121 14.34 -14.75 -12.00
C GLU A 121 15.51 -15.31 -11.18
N HIS A 122 15.55 -16.63 -11.01
CA HIS A 122 16.55 -17.32 -10.22
C HIS A 122 17.75 -17.70 -11.08
N ILE A 123 18.76 -16.83 -11.06
CA ILE A 123 20.06 -17.02 -11.70
C ILE A 123 21.17 -16.80 -10.65
N PRO A 124 22.42 -17.22 -10.93
CA PRO A 124 23.49 -17.13 -9.94
C PRO A 124 23.62 -15.75 -9.28
N ILE A 125 23.50 -14.67 -10.07
CA ILE A 125 23.65 -13.32 -9.52
C ILE A 125 22.48 -12.86 -8.65
N THR A 126 21.24 -13.13 -9.03
CA THR A 126 20.08 -12.72 -8.23
C THR A 126 19.98 -13.54 -6.94
N ASN A 127 20.39 -14.81 -6.98
CA ASN A 127 20.52 -15.64 -5.80
C ASN A 127 21.62 -15.12 -4.86
N LEU A 128 22.79 -14.74 -5.40
CA LEU A 128 23.88 -14.13 -4.64
C LEU A 128 23.45 -12.82 -3.97
N LEU A 129 22.80 -11.91 -4.71
CA LEU A 129 22.23 -10.67 -4.16
C LEU A 129 21.37 -10.96 -2.93
N THR A 130 20.40 -11.87 -3.06
CA THR A 130 19.49 -12.15 -1.95
C THR A 130 20.14 -12.92 -0.80
N CYS A 131 21.19 -13.71 -1.05
CA CYS A 131 21.98 -14.32 0.03
C CYS A 131 22.75 -13.27 0.83
N LEU A 132 23.44 -12.36 0.14
CA LEU A 132 24.18 -11.29 0.79
C LEU A 132 23.22 -10.34 1.53
N TRP A 133 22.07 -10.05 0.93
CA TRP A 133 21.03 -9.25 1.58
C TRP A 133 20.48 -9.93 2.84
N PHE A 134 20.25 -11.24 2.79
CA PHE A 134 19.88 -12.01 3.98
C PHE A 134 20.94 -11.90 5.09
N ASN A 135 22.23 -12.03 4.75
CA ASN A 135 23.31 -11.91 5.73
C ASN A 135 23.32 -10.55 6.42
N GLU A 136 23.08 -9.46 5.68
CA GLU A 136 23.00 -8.12 6.26
C GLU A 136 21.80 -7.95 7.20
N VAL A 137 20.64 -8.49 6.82
CA VAL A 137 19.40 -8.45 7.63
C VAL A 137 19.54 -9.28 8.91
N ASP A 138 20.22 -10.43 8.82
CA ASP A 138 20.49 -11.31 9.97
C ASP A 138 21.55 -10.71 10.91
N HIS A 139 22.56 -10.03 10.35
CA HIS A 139 23.67 -9.47 11.13
C HIS A 139 23.31 -8.17 11.86
N PHE A 140 22.54 -7.28 11.22
CA PHE A 140 22.23 -5.96 11.75
C PHE A 140 20.79 -5.87 12.28
N THR A 141 19.88 -5.35 11.46
CA THR A 141 18.49 -5.12 11.83
C THR A 141 17.55 -5.82 10.85
N SER A 142 16.33 -6.15 11.30
CA SER A 142 15.27 -6.69 10.43
C SER A 142 14.87 -5.78 9.28
N ARG A 143 15.35 -4.53 9.27
CA ARG A 143 14.90 -3.50 8.35
C ARG A 143 15.65 -3.69 7.04
N ASP A 144 15.18 -4.63 6.24
CA ASP A 144 15.65 -4.95 4.89
C ASP A 144 15.88 -3.72 3.99
N GLN A 145 15.08 -2.66 4.18
CA GLN A 145 15.23 -1.38 3.49
C GLN A 145 16.58 -0.70 3.73
N LEU A 146 17.20 -0.90 4.90
CA LEU A 146 18.47 -0.27 5.27
C LEU A 146 19.68 -0.96 4.62
N SER A 147 19.58 -2.27 4.38
CA SER A 147 20.70 -3.08 3.88
C SER A 147 20.72 -3.26 2.37
N PHE A 148 19.59 -3.04 1.67
CA PHE A 148 19.48 -3.29 0.24
C PHE A 148 20.52 -2.52 -0.60
N SER A 149 20.65 -1.21 -0.36
CA SER A 149 21.55 -0.35 -1.14
C SER A 149 23.01 -0.74 -0.98
N MET A 150 23.43 -1.12 0.22
CA MET A 150 24.77 -1.61 0.51
C MET A 150 25.12 -2.83 -0.34
N VAL A 151 24.25 -3.85 -0.33
CA VAL A 151 24.50 -5.10 -1.07
C VAL A 151 24.46 -4.86 -2.57
N ARG A 152 23.49 -4.08 -3.04
CA ARG A 152 23.36 -3.68 -4.44
C ARG A 152 24.63 -2.97 -4.92
N ASP A 153 25.15 -2.01 -4.17
CA ASP A 153 26.32 -1.22 -4.56
C ASP A 153 27.59 -2.10 -4.56
N LYS A 154 27.74 -2.99 -3.58
CA LYS A 154 28.82 -3.99 -3.55
C LYS A 154 28.81 -4.90 -4.78
N ILE A 155 27.63 -5.35 -5.21
CA ILE A 155 27.49 -6.17 -6.44
C ILE A 155 27.80 -5.34 -7.68
N ARG A 156 27.20 -4.15 -7.80
CA ARG A 156 27.36 -3.28 -8.96
C ARG A 156 28.82 -2.83 -9.17
N ALA A 157 29.58 -2.68 -8.09
CA ALA A 157 30.99 -2.35 -8.15
C ALA A 157 31.86 -3.49 -8.74
N ARG A 158 31.37 -4.74 -8.70
CA ARG A 158 32.09 -5.92 -9.20
C ARG A 158 31.60 -6.39 -10.56
N ILE A 159 30.32 -6.20 -10.84
CA ILE A 159 29.69 -6.64 -12.07
C ILE A 159 28.70 -5.59 -12.57
N ASN A 160 28.60 -5.46 -13.89
CA ASN A 160 27.64 -4.55 -14.51
C ASN A 160 26.22 -5.16 -14.50
N TRP A 161 25.65 -5.31 -13.30
CA TRP A 161 24.31 -5.82 -13.07
C TRP A 161 23.52 -4.82 -12.22
N THR A 162 22.22 -4.68 -12.49
CA THR A 162 21.35 -3.77 -11.77
C THR A 162 19.96 -4.39 -11.58
N ALA A 163 19.35 -4.09 -10.43
CA ALA A 163 17.93 -4.34 -10.19
C ALA A 163 17.07 -3.28 -10.88
N ASP A 164 15.85 -3.64 -11.29
CA ASP A 164 14.81 -2.68 -11.65
C ASP A 164 14.00 -2.28 -10.41
N MET A 165 13.64 -1.01 -10.32
CA MET A 165 12.78 -0.49 -9.27
C MET A 165 11.52 0.13 -9.87
N PHE A 166 10.40 -0.57 -9.74
CA PHE A 166 9.10 -0.10 -10.24
C PHE A 166 8.39 0.76 -9.19
N LEU A 167 7.52 1.65 -9.66
CA LEU A 167 6.86 2.62 -8.79
C LEU A 167 5.76 1.97 -7.92
N ASP A 168 5.46 2.59 -6.77
CA ASP A 168 4.37 2.12 -5.90
C ASP A 168 3.00 2.13 -6.62
N CYS A 169 2.77 3.06 -7.56
CA CYS A 169 1.56 3.03 -8.37
C CYS A 169 1.48 1.78 -9.25
N GLU A 170 2.59 1.36 -9.89
CA GLU A 170 2.65 0.15 -10.70
C GLU A 170 2.45 -1.11 -9.85
N ARG A 171 2.98 -1.12 -8.61
CA ARG A 171 2.74 -2.19 -7.63
C ARG A 171 1.24 -2.35 -7.34
N ARG A 172 0.53 -1.23 -7.16
CA ARG A 172 -0.91 -1.21 -6.84
C ARG A 172 -1.79 -1.72 -7.99
N ASP A 173 -1.29 -1.75 -9.23
CA ASP A 173 -2.02 -2.31 -10.38
C ASP A 173 -2.24 -3.83 -10.27
N PHE A 174 -1.34 -4.53 -9.58
CA PHE A 174 -1.36 -5.99 -9.47
C PHE A 174 -1.42 -6.53 -8.04
N VAL A 175 -1.19 -5.70 -7.03
CA VAL A 175 -1.26 -6.11 -5.63
C VAL A 175 -2.13 -5.15 -4.81
N VAL A 176 -3.12 -5.69 -4.12
CA VAL A 176 -4.02 -4.92 -3.25
C VAL A 176 -3.77 -5.25 -1.79
N GLN A 177 -3.98 -4.27 -0.91
CA GLN A 177 -3.91 -4.50 0.52
C GLN A 177 -5.15 -5.25 0.98
N THR A 178 -4.96 -6.45 1.51
CA THR A 178 -6.00 -7.18 2.21
C THR A 178 -5.85 -6.87 3.70
N TYR A 179 -6.71 -6.00 4.22
CA TYR A 179 -7.01 -6.07 5.64
C TYR A 179 -7.63 -7.44 5.88
N HIS A 180 -7.05 -8.24 6.79
CA HIS A 180 -7.72 -9.44 7.29
C HIS A 180 -9.10 -8.99 7.76
N ARG A 181 -10.11 -9.26 6.95
CA ARG A 181 -11.50 -8.87 7.17
C ARG A 181 -11.97 -9.28 8.57
N GLU A 182 -11.43 -10.37 9.08
CA GLU A 182 -11.59 -10.89 10.44
C GLU A 182 -11.08 -9.94 11.54
N LEU A 183 -10.01 -9.17 11.35
CA LEU A 183 -9.52 -8.18 12.33
C LEU A 183 -10.40 -6.93 12.37
N LEU A 184 -10.95 -6.53 11.22
CA LEU A 184 -11.94 -5.45 11.17
C LEU A 184 -13.28 -5.91 11.76
N GLU A 185 -13.72 -7.12 11.45
CA GLU A 185 -14.92 -7.74 12.03
C GLU A 185 -14.76 -7.99 13.53
N GLN A 186 -13.59 -8.41 14.02
CA GLN A 186 -13.29 -8.48 15.46
C GLN A 186 -13.27 -7.10 16.10
N ARG A 187 -12.65 -6.09 15.48
CA ARG A 187 -12.69 -4.71 15.99
C ARG A 187 -14.12 -4.20 16.08
N GLN A 188 -14.94 -4.43 15.06
CA GLN A 188 -16.35 -4.06 15.04
C GLN A 188 -17.16 -4.83 16.08
N ARG A 189 -16.88 -6.11 16.32
CA ARG A 189 -17.49 -6.91 17.40
C ARG A 189 -17.04 -6.50 18.80
N SER A 190 -15.83 -5.95 18.92
CA SER A 190 -15.26 -5.48 20.20
C SER A 190 -15.60 -4.02 20.52
N GLN A 191 -16.25 -3.29 19.61
CA GLN A 191 -16.77 -1.96 19.94
C GLN A 191 -18.03 -2.10 20.81
N PRO A 192 -18.11 -1.40 21.96
CA PRO A 192 -19.33 -1.39 22.75
C PRO A 192 -20.46 -0.78 21.91
N PRO A 193 -21.71 -1.25 22.08
CA PRO A 193 -22.84 -0.73 21.30
C PRO A 193 -22.94 0.79 21.47
N PRO A 194 -23.30 1.53 20.41
CA PRO A 194 -23.52 2.97 20.53
C PRO A 194 -24.53 3.19 21.66
N ARG A 195 -24.17 4.05 22.63
CA ARG A 195 -25.05 4.35 23.76
C ARG A 195 -26.40 4.81 23.20
N PRO A 196 -27.52 4.30 23.72
CA PRO A 196 -28.83 4.74 23.27
C PRO A 196 -28.91 6.27 23.39
N PRO A 197 -29.58 6.94 22.43
CA PRO A 197 -29.73 8.38 22.49
C PRO A 197 -30.36 8.75 23.83
N VAL A 198 -29.64 9.55 24.62
CA VAL A 198 -30.14 10.05 25.89
C VAL A 198 -31.33 10.97 25.56
N VAL A 199 -32.54 10.47 25.79
CA VAL A 199 -33.74 11.30 25.72
C VAL A 199 -33.65 12.29 26.87
N ARG A 200 -33.21 13.51 26.55
CA ARG A 200 -33.17 14.61 27.50
C ARG A 200 -34.62 15.04 27.73
N VAL A 201 -35.26 14.47 28.74
CA VAL A 201 -36.57 14.94 29.21
C VAL A 201 -36.35 16.35 29.76
N GLN A 202 -36.80 17.35 29.02
CA GLN A 202 -36.86 18.72 29.54
C GLN A 202 -37.94 18.76 30.62
N PRO A 203 -37.66 19.29 31.83
CA PRO A 203 -38.69 19.50 32.83
C PRO A 203 -39.77 20.42 32.24
N ARG A 204 -41.03 20.01 32.33
CA ARG A 204 -42.16 20.88 32.01
C ARG A 204 -42.05 22.14 32.87
N LYS A 205 -41.93 23.30 32.22
CA LYS A 205 -42.07 24.60 32.90
C LYS A 205 -43.47 24.64 33.52
N MET A 206 -43.54 24.79 34.85
CA MET A 206 -44.80 25.09 35.51
C MET A 206 -45.20 26.52 35.11
N LEU A 207 -46.36 26.65 34.48
CA LEU A 207 -47.04 27.93 34.29
C LEU A 207 -47.69 28.34 35.62
N PRO A 208 -47.63 29.61 36.03
CA PRO A 208 -48.35 30.07 37.21
C PRO A 208 -49.86 30.15 36.92
N ASP A 209 -50.64 29.66 37.88
CA ASP A 209 -52.07 29.88 37.98
C ASP A 209 -52.39 31.36 38.09
N ASN A 210 -53.26 31.85 37.23
CA ASN A 210 -54.24 32.87 37.62
C ASN A 210 -55.49 32.77 36.74
N ALA A 211 -56.62 32.69 37.44
CA ALA A 211 -57.96 32.52 36.92
C ALA A 211 -58.47 33.80 36.22
N ALA A 212 -59.24 33.62 35.13
CA ALA A 212 -60.68 33.98 35.10
C ALA A 212 -61.29 33.84 33.68
N LYS A 213 -62.54 33.33 33.69
CA LYS A 213 -63.62 33.43 32.67
C LYS A 213 -63.72 32.35 31.58
N GLU A 214 -64.60 31.40 31.90
CA GLU A 214 -65.49 30.58 31.04
C GLU A 214 -66.45 31.41 30.14
N PRO A 215 -67.33 30.79 29.30
CA PRO A 215 -67.20 29.56 28.50
C PRO A 215 -67.82 29.69 27.09
N ALA A 216 -67.52 28.80 26.12
CA ALA A 216 -68.51 28.40 25.10
C ALA A 216 -68.11 27.20 24.22
N LYS A 217 -68.92 26.14 24.36
CA LYS A 217 -69.63 25.39 23.28
C LYS A 217 -68.87 24.39 22.40
N SER A 218 -69.01 23.14 22.82
CA SER A 218 -69.72 22.02 22.13
C SER A 218 -69.46 21.69 20.65
N SER A 219 -69.08 20.42 20.49
CA SER A 219 -69.62 19.41 19.54
C SER A 219 -69.28 19.50 18.06
N GLY A 220 -68.94 18.33 17.49
CA GLY A 220 -69.38 18.00 16.12
C GLY A 220 -68.33 17.41 15.17
N THR A 221 -68.16 16.09 15.24
CA THR A 221 -68.16 15.15 14.11
C THR A 221 -67.44 15.44 12.76
N LYS A 222 -66.64 14.42 12.41
CA LYS A 222 -66.60 13.70 11.11
C LYS A 222 -65.71 14.21 9.96
N LYS A 223 -64.82 13.26 9.61
CA LYS A 223 -64.51 12.71 8.28
C LYS A 223 -63.75 13.58 7.27
N LEU A 224 -62.63 12.97 6.84
CA LEU A 224 -61.96 13.13 5.55
C LEU A 224 -62.93 13.36 4.39
N PRO A 225 -62.50 14.13 3.38
CA PRO A 225 -62.28 13.45 2.10
C PRO A 225 -61.03 13.90 1.33
N ALA A 226 -60.57 12.98 0.48
CA ALA A 226 -59.62 13.20 -0.59
C ALA A 226 -60.27 13.90 -1.81
N LYS A 227 -59.50 14.76 -2.48
CA LYS A 227 -59.52 15.17 -3.91
C LYS A 227 -58.60 16.40 -4.02
N ARG A 228 -57.85 16.69 -5.08
CA ARG A 228 -57.55 16.06 -6.38
C ARG A 228 -56.47 16.98 -7.01
N THR A 229 -55.48 16.37 -7.66
CA THR A 229 -54.83 16.82 -8.91
C THR A 229 -54.29 18.25 -9.06
N ARG A 230 -52.98 18.35 -9.35
CA ARG A 230 -52.53 18.85 -10.68
C ARG A 230 -51.14 18.31 -11.05
N ASP A 231 -51.12 17.52 -12.13
CA ASP A 231 -49.95 17.08 -12.90
C ASP A 231 -49.40 18.18 -13.82
N ARG A 232 -48.07 18.17 -14.01
CA ARG A 232 -47.32 18.21 -15.31
C ARG A 232 -45.83 18.38 -15.00
N LYS A 233 -44.95 17.36 -15.08
CA LYS A 233 -44.31 16.73 -16.27
C LYS A 233 -43.80 17.77 -17.28
N SER A 234 -42.50 17.97 -17.54
CA SER A 234 -41.36 17.10 -17.94
C SER A 234 -40.97 17.37 -19.41
N ASN A 235 -39.70 17.05 -19.76
CA ASN A 235 -39.09 16.94 -21.11
C ASN A 235 -38.59 18.25 -21.74
N SER A 236 -37.56 18.30 -22.61
CA SER A 236 -36.67 17.34 -23.30
C SER A 236 -35.63 18.19 -24.08
N LYS A 237 -34.31 17.91 -24.07
CA LYS A 237 -33.53 17.14 -25.07
C LYS A 237 -33.68 17.56 -26.56
N ARG A 238 -32.50 17.67 -27.24
CA ARG A 238 -32.11 17.42 -28.68
C ARG A 238 -31.44 18.63 -29.37
N THR A 239 -30.16 18.63 -29.78
CA THR A 239 -29.37 17.89 -30.82
C THR A 239 -29.58 18.31 -32.29
N HIS A 240 -28.49 18.65 -33.02
CA HIS A 240 -27.97 18.03 -34.28
C HIS A 240 -26.99 18.97 -35.04
N ARG A 241 -25.75 18.56 -35.44
CA ARG A 241 -25.23 17.84 -36.67
C ARG A 241 -25.06 18.79 -37.90
N SER A 242 -24.09 18.73 -38.84
CA SER A 242 -23.30 17.62 -39.46
C SER A 242 -22.26 18.07 -40.55
N LYS A 243 -21.17 17.26 -40.73
CA LYS A 243 -20.48 16.73 -41.98
C LYS A 243 -19.76 17.67 -43.02
N VAL A 244 -18.79 17.30 -43.90
CA VAL A 244 -17.80 16.19 -44.23
C VAL A 244 -16.98 16.62 -45.48
N SER A 245 -15.68 16.22 -45.60
CA SER A 245 -14.91 15.71 -46.80
C SER A 245 -13.40 15.94 -46.57
N GLY A 246 -12.36 15.20 -47.01
CA GLY A 246 -12.14 13.99 -47.83
C GLY A 246 -10.73 14.09 -48.46
N GLY A 247 -9.87 13.05 -48.41
CA GLY A 247 -8.59 13.00 -49.16
C GLY A 247 -7.56 11.97 -48.66
N LYS A 248 -7.24 10.97 -49.50
CA LYS A 248 -6.14 9.98 -49.40
C LYS A 248 -4.93 10.48 -50.20
N GLU A 249 -3.69 10.10 -49.82
CA GLU A 249 -2.65 9.48 -50.70
C GLU A 249 -1.34 9.16 -49.94
N SER A 250 -0.35 8.60 -50.65
CA SER A 250 0.49 7.44 -50.28
C SER A 250 2.01 7.71 -50.34
N ILE A 251 2.80 6.99 -49.53
CA ILE A 251 4.13 6.33 -49.75
C ILE A 251 5.35 7.07 -50.40
N GLN A 252 6.55 6.72 -49.86
CA GLN A 252 7.96 6.82 -50.35
C GLN A 252 8.68 8.18 -50.18
N LEU A 253 9.93 8.29 -49.73
CA LEU A 253 11.09 7.39 -49.58
C LEU A 253 11.62 7.31 -48.13
#